data_AF-A0A0P9YAA0-F1
#
_entry.id   AF-A0A0P9YAA0-F1
#
_cell.length_a   1.000
_cell.length_b   1.000
_cell.length_c   1.000
_cell.angle_alpha   90.00
_cell.angle_beta   90.00
_cell.angle_gamma   90.00
#
_symmetry.space_group_name_H-M   'P 1'
#
loop_
_entity.id
_entity.type
_entity.pdbx_description
1 polymer ?
#
loop_
_entity_poly.entity_id
_entity_poly.type
_entity_poly.pdbx_seq_one_letter_code
_entity_poly.pdbx_strand_id
1 'polypeptide(L)'
;MTKTYTDATNARRFHDEESKRWDIYPPRLDVSKGDRASLKKQKPCVLWFTGLSGAGKTTLSNLVELKLFKLGYHTYVLDGDNVRNGLNRDLGFTEPERAENMRRVGEVAKLMCDAGLIVLCAFVSPLASERKKLRDLFQPNEFFEIFVDCPLATVEARDTKGLYKKARIGDLANFTGVNAPYEAPTTPDLHLKTEVYSPDYVSEQLMQFLKGTGLI
;
A
#
# COMPACT_ATOMS: atom_id res chain seq x y z
N MET A 1 21.98 27.30 36.60
CA MET A 1 20.82 26.75 37.33
C MET A 1 19.90 26.08 36.33
N THR A 2 20.14 24.79 36.13
CA THR A 2 19.34 23.88 35.30
C THR A 2 18.00 23.70 35.99
N LYS A 3 16.93 24.28 35.45
CA LYS A 3 15.57 23.98 35.94
C LYS A 3 15.19 22.60 35.42
N THR A 4 15.32 21.61 36.29
CA THR A 4 14.65 20.33 36.18
C THR A 4 13.15 20.56 36.34
N TYR A 5 12.41 20.52 35.24
CA TYR A 5 10.96 20.31 35.26
C TYR A 5 10.71 18.81 35.37
N THR A 6 10.48 18.34 36.60
CA THR A 6 9.88 17.03 36.85
C THR A 6 8.37 17.18 36.81
N ASP A 7 7.75 16.90 35.67
CA ASP A 7 6.31 16.63 35.61
C ASP A 7 6.10 15.12 35.76
N ALA A 8 5.88 14.69 37.01
CA ALA A 8 5.87 13.30 37.44
C ALA A 8 4.52 12.58 37.20
N THR A 9 3.66 13.03 36.28
CA THR A 9 2.36 12.36 36.04
C THR A 9 1.93 12.14 34.58
N ASN A 10 2.72 12.54 33.57
CA ASN A 10 2.25 12.49 32.17
C ASN A 10 3.36 12.21 31.15
N ALA A 11 4.03 11.06 31.23
CA ALA A 11 5.02 10.67 30.22
C ALA A 11 4.33 10.28 28.89
N ARG A 12 3.91 11.28 28.10
CA ARG A 12 3.56 11.06 26.69
C ARG A 12 4.82 10.56 25.98
N ARG A 13 4.74 9.38 25.38
CA ARG A 13 5.86 8.79 24.65
C ARG A 13 5.87 9.34 23.23
N PHE A 14 7.05 9.75 22.80
CA PHE A 14 7.30 10.12 21.41
C PHE A 14 7.24 8.88 20.52
N HIS A 15 6.82 9.08 19.27
CA HIS A 15 6.76 8.01 18.28
C HIS A 15 8.15 7.67 17.72
N ASP A 16 9.03 8.68 17.58
CA ASP A 16 10.40 8.57 17.06
C ASP A 16 11.29 9.76 17.48
N GLU A 17 12.58 9.73 17.11
CA GLU A 17 13.57 10.79 17.41
C GLU A 17 13.25 12.13 16.72
N GLU A 18 12.57 12.11 15.57
CA GLU A 18 12.20 13.34 14.87
C GLU A 18 11.01 14.02 15.55
N SER A 19 10.04 13.23 16.01
CA SER A 19 8.94 13.67 16.87
C SER A 19 9.47 14.28 18.18
N LYS A 20 10.53 13.69 18.77
CA LYS A 20 11.23 14.28 19.92
C LYS A 20 11.82 15.64 19.59
N ARG A 21 12.53 15.75 18.47
CA ARG A 21 13.19 16.98 18.05
C ARG A 21 12.20 18.15 17.89
N TRP A 22 10.98 17.87 17.45
CA TRP A 22 9.94 18.86 17.19
C TRP A 22 8.86 18.93 18.27
N ASP A 23 9.05 18.28 19.42
CA ASP A 23 8.08 18.20 20.52
C ASP A 23 6.67 17.73 20.07
N ILE A 24 6.61 16.81 19.10
CA ILE A 24 5.37 16.23 18.57
C ILE A 24 4.98 15.03 19.42
N TYR A 25 3.87 15.16 20.14
CA TYR A 25 3.29 14.09 20.93
C TYR A 25 2.04 13.52 20.27
N PRO A 26 1.84 12.19 20.27
CA PRO A 26 0.59 11.62 19.81
C PRO A 26 -0.58 12.15 20.66
N PRO A 27 -1.73 12.46 20.04
CA PRO A 27 -2.90 12.90 20.78
C PRO A 27 -3.38 11.78 21.70
N ARG A 28 -3.93 12.15 22.86
CA ARG A 28 -4.68 11.21 23.69
C ARG A 28 -6.02 10.95 23.00
N LEU A 29 -6.23 9.71 22.55
CA LEU A 29 -7.47 9.29 21.92
C LEU A 29 -8.23 8.40 22.89
N ASP A 30 -9.50 8.74 23.16
CA ASP A 30 -10.40 7.92 23.99
C ASP A 30 -11.00 6.74 23.21
N VAL A 31 -10.85 6.74 21.88
CA VAL A 31 -11.29 5.67 20.97
C VAL A 31 -10.06 5.04 20.34
N SER A 32 -9.83 3.76 20.64
CA SER A 32 -8.72 2.97 20.12
C SER A 32 -9.03 2.39 18.73
N LYS A 33 -7.99 1.92 18.04
CA LYS A 33 -8.11 1.09 16.83
C LYS A 33 -9.02 -0.12 17.04
N GLY A 34 -8.89 -0.77 18.21
CA GLY A 34 -9.71 -1.93 18.58
C GLY A 34 -11.19 -1.60 18.71
N ASP A 35 -11.53 -0.42 19.23
CA ASP A 35 -12.91 0.06 19.33
C ASP A 35 -13.52 0.30 17.94
N ARG A 36 -12.75 0.94 17.04
CA ARG A 36 -13.18 1.18 15.65
C ARG A 36 -13.36 -0.11 14.86
N ALA A 37 -12.43 -1.06 15.02
CA ALA A 37 -12.49 -2.38 14.41
C ALA A 37 -13.71 -3.17 14.92
N SER A 38 -13.95 -3.15 16.24
CA SER A 38 -15.10 -3.80 16.87
C SER A 38 -16.43 -3.22 16.39
N LEU A 39 -16.53 -1.90 16.29
CA LEU A 39 -17.73 -1.22 15.78
C LEU A 39 -18.07 -1.62 14.35
N LYS A 40 -17.05 -1.80 13.50
CA LYS A 40 -17.19 -2.25 12.11
C LYS A 40 -17.33 -3.77 11.96
N LYS A 41 -17.13 -4.54 13.04
CA LYS A 41 -17.10 -6.01 13.04
C LYS A 41 -16.12 -6.57 12.00
N GLN A 42 -14.97 -5.91 11.82
CA GLN A 42 -13.94 -6.33 10.87
C GLN A 42 -12.53 -6.17 11.46
N LYS A 43 -11.59 -6.94 10.95
CA LYS A 43 -10.16 -6.76 11.25
C LYS A 43 -9.56 -5.83 10.19
N PRO A 44 -9.08 -4.62 10.56
CA PRO A 44 -8.45 -3.73 9.60
C PRO A 44 -7.12 -4.28 9.12
N CYS A 45 -6.84 -4.11 7.85
CA CYS A 45 -5.56 -4.49 7.24
C CYS A 45 -5.31 -3.70 5.96
N VAL A 46 -4.10 -3.82 5.44
CA VAL A 46 -3.65 -3.25 4.17
C VAL A 46 -3.27 -4.39 3.24
N LEU A 47 -3.94 -4.44 2.10
CA LEU A 47 -3.60 -5.30 0.98
C LEU A 47 -2.75 -4.48 0.02
N TRP A 48 -1.44 -4.71 0.04
CA TRP A 48 -0.47 -3.97 -0.76
C TRP A 48 -0.14 -4.71 -2.05
N PHE A 49 -0.76 -4.31 -3.15
CA PHE A 49 -0.50 -4.86 -4.47
C PHE A 49 0.75 -4.23 -5.07
N THR A 50 1.73 -5.06 -5.42
CA THR A 50 2.98 -4.66 -6.10
C THR A 50 3.13 -5.42 -7.42
N GLY A 51 3.71 -4.79 -8.44
CA GLY A 51 3.81 -5.38 -9.79
C GLY A 51 4.09 -4.34 -10.86
N LEU A 52 4.52 -4.79 -12.04
CA LEU A 52 4.77 -3.91 -13.19
C LEU A 52 3.53 -3.11 -13.60
N SER A 53 3.73 -1.99 -14.30
CA SER A 53 2.63 -1.24 -14.93
C SER A 53 1.87 -2.17 -15.89
N GLY A 54 0.54 -2.17 -15.88
CA GLY A 54 -0.25 -3.09 -16.72
C GLY A 54 -0.33 -4.55 -16.23
N ALA A 55 0.29 -4.91 -15.10
CA ALA A 55 0.17 -6.26 -14.52
C ALA A 55 -1.24 -6.59 -13.98
N GLY A 56 -2.16 -5.61 -13.91
CA GLY A 56 -3.55 -5.85 -13.50
C GLY A 56 -3.86 -5.53 -12.03
N LYS A 57 -2.98 -4.82 -11.31
CA LYS A 57 -3.18 -4.41 -9.91
C LYS A 57 -4.53 -3.72 -9.66
N THR A 58 -4.83 -2.66 -10.42
CA THR A 58 -6.08 -1.88 -10.29
C THR A 58 -7.31 -2.72 -10.63
N THR A 59 -7.22 -3.58 -11.66
CA THR A 59 -8.30 -4.53 -11.99
C THR A 59 -8.57 -5.48 -10.82
N LEU A 60 -7.51 -6.04 -10.25
CA LEU A 60 -7.60 -6.99 -9.15
C LEU A 60 -8.13 -6.32 -7.87
N SER A 61 -7.62 -5.12 -7.51
CA SER A 61 -8.08 -4.38 -6.34
C SER A 61 -9.57 -4.06 -6.44
N ASN A 62 -10.06 -3.64 -7.61
CA ASN A 62 -11.49 -3.34 -7.82
C ASN A 62 -12.37 -4.59 -7.71
N LEU A 63 -11.94 -5.73 -8.26
CA LEU A 63 -12.70 -6.99 -8.15
C LEU A 63 -12.77 -7.48 -6.69
N VAL A 64 -11.66 -7.39 -5.96
CA VAL A 64 -11.60 -7.80 -4.55
C VAL A 64 -12.39 -6.84 -3.68
N GLU A 65 -12.28 -5.53 -3.91
CA GLU A 65 -13.09 -4.51 -3.24
C GLU A 65 -14.58 -4.80 -3.42
N LEU A 66 -15.03 -5.06 -4.65
CA LEU A 66 -16.43 -5.39 -4.93
C LEU A 66 -16.89 -6.64 -4.18
N LYS A 67 -16.05 -7.68 -4.09
CA LYS A 67 -16.37 -8.91 -3.36
C LYS A 67 -16.46 -8.67 -1.85
N LEU A 68 -15.49 -7.95 -1.28
CA LEU A 68 -15.49 -7.57 0.13
C LEU A 68 -16.69 -6.67 0.48
N PHE A 69 -17.00 -5.69 -0.37
CA PHE A 69 -18.16 -4.81 -0.21
C PHE A 69 -19.47 -5.59 -0.18
N LYS A 70 -19.64 -6.57 -1.09
CA LYS A 70 -20.83 -7.46 -1.10
C LYS A 70 -20.96 -8.32 0.16
N LEU A 71 -19.85 -8.58 0.85
CA LEU A 71 -19.84 -9.29 2.14
C LEU A 71 -20.02 -8.36 3.34
N GLY A 72 -20.18 -7.04 3.12
CA GLY A 72 -20.42 -6.05 4.16
C GLY A 72 -19.16 -5.46 4.80
N TYR A 73 -17.97 -5.73 4.25
CA TYR A 73 -16.73 -5.12 4.74
C TYR A 73 -16.59 -3.67 4.31
N HIS A 74 -16.05 -2.83 5.20
CA HIS A 74 -15.68 -1.46 4.86
C HIS A 74 -14.28 -1.43 4.25
N THR A 75 -14.22 -1.07 2.97
CA THR A 75 -13.00 -1.04 2.16
C THR A 75 -12.72 0.35 1.59
N TYR A 76 -11.50 0.55 1.11
CA TYR A 76 -11.16 1.68 0.24
C TYR A 76 -9.94 1.36 -0.62
N VAL A 77 -9.96 1.79 -1.89
CA VAL A 77 -8.82 1.64 -2.82
C VAL A 77 -7.98 2.92 -2.88
N LEU A 78 -6.67 2.77 -2.63
CA LEU A 78 -5.64 3.75 -2.95
C LEU A 78 -4.90 3.29 -4.19
N ASP A 79 -4.93 4.07 -5.27
CA ASP A 79 -4.30 3.76 -6.54
C ASP A 79 -3.40 4.92 -6.99
N GLY A 80 -2.39 4.62 -7.80
CA GLY A 80 -1.50 5.64 -8.35
C GLY A 80 -2.25 6.79 -9.02
N ASP A 81 -3.34 6.51 -9.74
CA ASP A 81 -4.09 7.53 -10.46
C ASP A 81 -4.94 8.40 -9.51
N ASN A 82 -5.55 7.83 -8.46
CA ASN A 82 -6.38 8.62 -7.53
C ASN A 82 -5.54 9.47 -6.57
N VAL A 83 -4.42 8.96 -6.09
CA VAL A 83 -3.53 9.68 -5.17
C VAL A 83 -2.77 10.79 -5.90
N ARG A 84 -2.30 10.55 -7.13
CA ARG A 84 -1.51 11.54 -7.90
C ARG A 84 -2.34 12.70 -8.44
N ASN A 85 -3.66 12.56 -8.55
CA ASN A 85 -4.52 13.69 -8.89
C ASN A 85 -4.85 14.60 -7.69
N GLY A 86 -4.52 14.18 -6.46
CA GLY A 86 -4.83 14.91 -5.23
C GLY A 86 -3.62 15.05 -4.32
N LEU A 87 -3.50 14.14 -3.34
CA LEU A 87 -2.49 14.18 -2.28
C LEU A 87 -1.04 14.29 -2.79
N ASN A 88 -0.73 13.63 -3.90
CA ASN A 88 0.62 13.56 -4.46
C ASN A 88 0.75 14.29 -5.81
N ARG A 89 -0.11 15.29 -6.07
CA ARG A 89 -0.09 16.05 -7.33
C ARG A 89 1.20 16.86 -7.55
N ASP A 90 1.92 17.14 -6.47
CA ASP A 90 3.21 17.84 -6.47
C ASP A 90 4.39 16.93 -6.82
N LEU A 91 4.20 15.60 -6.87
CA LEU A 91 5.28 14.64 -7.08
C LEU A 91 5.31 14.13 -8.54
N GLY A 92 6.47 14.28 -9.17
CA GLY A 92 6.78 13.66 -10.44
C GLY A 92 7.10 12.16 -10.34
N PHE A 93 8.04 11.72 -11.18
CA PHE A 93 8.40 10.31 -11.36
C PHE A 93 9.90 10.03 -11.21
N THR A 94 10.68 10.98 -10.67
CA THR A 94 12.06 10.69 -10.26
C THR A 94 12.09 9.71 -9.09
N GLU A 95 13.24 9.10 -8.82
CA GLU A 95 13.38 8.15 -7.71
C GLU A 95 13.02 8.76 -6.34
N PRO A 96 13.51 9.95 -5.95
CA PRO A 96 13.12 10.57 -4.68
C PRO A 96 11.61 10.90 -4.60
N GLU A 97 11.01 11.36 -5.69
CA GLU A 97 9.58 11.66 -5.73
C GLU A 97 8.72 10.40 -5.63
N ARG A 98 9.20 9.27 -6.18
CA ARG A 98 8.53 7.97 -6.02
C ARG A 98 8.64 7.46 -4.59
N ALA A 99 9.81 7.59 -3.97
CA ALA A 99 10.00 7.25 -2.57
C ALA A 99 9.06 8.06 -1.66
N GLU A 100 8.94 9.37 -1.89
CA GLU A 100 8.03 10.23 -1.15
C GLU A 100 6.56 9.90 -1.43
N ASN A 101 6.20 9.58 -2.68
CA ASN A 101 4.86 9.13 -3.03
C ASN A 101 4.49 7.88 -2.23
N MET A 102 5.40 6.91 -2.18
CA MET A 102 5.23 5.66 -1.43
C MET A 102 5.11 5.92 0.07
N ARG A 103 5.98 6.77 0.63
CA ARG A 103 5.92 7.16 2.06
C ARG A 103 4.57 7.79 2.42
N ARG A 104 4.09 8.77 1.64
CA ARG A 104 2.80 9.44 1.88
C ARG A 104 1.63 8.45 1.83
N VAL A 105 1.61 7.58 0.82
CA VAL A 105 0.57 6.55 0.70
C VAL A 105 0.61 5.59 1.87
N GLY A 106 1.80 5.17 2.31
CA GLY A 106 1.97 4.29 3.47
C GLY A 106 1.35 4.87 4.74
N GLU A 107 1.61 6.16 5.02
CA GLU A 107 1.02 6.84 6.18
C GLU A 107 -0.51 7.00 6.06
N VAL A 108 -1.03 7.28 4.86
CA VAL A 108 -2.49 7.33 4.63
C VAL A 108 -3.11 5.95 4.86
N ALA A 109 -2.51 4.89 4.31
CA ALA A 109 -2.97 3.52 4.51
C ALA A 109 -2.93 3.13 5.99
N LYS A 110 -1.91 3.57 6.75
CA LYS A 110 -1.82 3.40 8.21
C LYS A 110 -2.97 4.08 8.93
N LEU A 111 -3.27 5.34 8.63
CA LEU A 111 -4.39 6.08 9.24
C LEU A 111 -5.75 5.44 8.91
N MET A 112 -5.93 4.95 7.68
CA MET A 112 -7.17 4.30 7.25
C MET A 112 -7.35 2.91 7.89
N CYS A 113 -6.25 2.16 8.04
CA CYS A 113 -6.21 0.92 8.81
C CYS A 113 -6.52 1.18 10.29
N ASP A 114 -5.94 2.21 10.89
CA ASP A 114 -6.27 2.65 12.27
C ASP A 114 -7.75 3.03 12.41
N ALA A 115 -8.35 3.63 11.38
CA ALA A 115 -9.78 3.93 11.31
C ALA A 115 -10.69 2.68 11.17
N GLY A 116 -10.11 1.48 11.13
CA GLY A 116 -10.83 0.21 11.10
C GLY A 116 -11.16 -0.30 9.68
N LEU A 117 -10.54 0.22 8.63
CA LEU A 117 -10.80 -0.16 7.23
C LEU A 117 -9.90 -1.29 6.73
N ILE A 118 -10.36 -2.00 5.69
CA ILE A 118 -9.50 -2.83 4.83
C ILE A 118 -9.08 -1.97 3.64
N VAL A 119 -7.79 -1.63 3.54
CA VAL A 119 -7.27 -0.71 2.52
C VAL A 119 -6.59 -1.49 1.41
N LEU A 120 -6.98 -1.26 0.16
CA LEU A 120 -6.40 -1.90 -1.02
C LEU A 120 -5.48 -0.91 -1.73
N CYS A 121 -4.17 -1.12 -1.65
CA CYS A 121 -3.15 -0.21 -2.20
C CYS A 121 -2.58 -0.77 -3.51
N ALA A 122 -2.93 -0.18 -4.66
CA ALA A 122 -2.48 -0.60 -5.99
C ALA A 122 -1.34 0.29 -6.52
N PHE A 123 -0.10 -0.08 -6.20
CA PHE A 123 1.10 0.70 -6.57
C PHE A 123 2.16 -0.15 -7.26
N VAL A 124 3.03 0.47 -8.06
CA VAL A 124 4.13 -0.28 -8.69
C VAL A 124 5.15 -0.73 -7.64
N SER A 125 5.49 0.17 -6.70
CA SER A 125 6.38 -0.10 -5.55
C SER A 125 7.61 -0.96 -5.90
N PRO A 126 8.49 -0.48 -6.80
CA PRO A 126 9.47 -1.32 -7.48
C PRO A 126 10.61 -1.80 -6.59
N LEU A 127 10.97 -1.05 -5.55
CA LEU A 127 12.14 -1.35 -4.72
C LEU A 127 11.75 -2.16 -3.47
N ALA A 128 12.45 -3.26 -3.22
CA ALA A 128 12.21 -4.12 -2.06
C ALA A 128 12.47 -3.38 -0.74
N SER A 129 13.46 -2.49 -0.71
CA SER A 129 13.78 -1.67 0.45
C SER A 129 12.63 -0.73 0.85
N GLU A 130 11.91 -0.17 -0.12
CA GLU A 130 10.73 0.66 0.12
C GLU A 130 9.54 -0.17 0.60
N ARG A 131 9.28 -1.32 -0.03
CA ARG A 131 8.22 -2.23 0.42
C ARG A 131 8.45 -2.73 1.83
N LYS A 132 9.71 -2.99 2.20
CA LYS A 132 10.08 -3.33 3.58
C LYS A 132 9.74 -2.19 4.54
N LYS A 133 10.14 -0.95 4.23
CA LYS A 133 9.83 0.22 5.07
C LYS A 133 8.32 0.39 5.28
N LEU A 134 7.52 0.15 4.25
CA LEU A 134 6.06 0.17 4.36
C LEU A 134 5.54 -0.90 5.30
N ARG A 135 6.00 -2.16 5.14
CA ARG A 135 5.62 -3.26 6.03
C ARG A 135 5.92 -2.94 7.49
N ASP A 136 7.08 -2.32 7.75
CA ASP A 136 7.52 -1.93 9.09
C ASP A 136 6.62 -0.86 9.75
N LEU A 137 5.71 -0.20 9.00
CA LEU A 137 4.73 0.75 9.55
C LEU A 137 3.54 0.09 10.27
N PHE A 138 3.32 -1.21 10.06
CA PHE A 138 2.12 -1.92 10.46
C PHE A 138 2.40 -2.98 11.52
N GLN A 139 1.38 -3.31 12.32
CA GLN A 139 1.49 -4.41 13.27
C GLN A 139 1.44 -5.77 12.53
N PRO A 140 1.88 -6.87 13.18
CA PRO A 140 1.68 -8.21 12.64
C PRO A 140 0.22 -8.44 12.21
N ASN A 141 0.02 -9.07 11.05
CA ASN A 141 -1.29 -9.33 10.43
C ASN A 141 -2.08 -8.10 9.96
N GLU A 142 -1.44 -6.93 9.84
CA GLU A 142 -2.10 -5.72 9.29
C GLU A 142 -1.61 -5.34 7.90
N PHE A 143 -0.53 -5.95 7.39
CA PHE A 143 0.02 -5.66 6.07
C PHE A 143 0.30 -6.95 5.31
N PHE A 144 -0.25 -7.05 4.11
CA PHE A 144 -0.10 -8.20 3.23
C PHE A 144 0.42 -7.74 1.86
N GLU A 145 1.63 -8.16 1.52
CA GLU A 145 2.26 -7.91 0.22
C GLU A 145 1.75 -8.91 -0.81
N ILE A 146 0.96 -8.40 -1.75
CA ILE A 146 0.35 -9.18 -2.83
C ILE A 146 1.16 -8.91 -4.11
N PHE A 147 1.97 -9.88 -4.52
CA PHE A 147 2.73 -9.78 -5.76
C PHE A 147 1.84 -10.14 -6.96
N VAL A 148 1.51 -9.12 -7.75
CA VAL A 148 0.78 -9.24 -9.01
C VAL A 148 1.81 -9.42 -10.13
N ASP A 149 2.08 -10.67 -10.44
CA ASP A 149 3.14 -11.09 -11.35
C ASP A 149 2.62 -11.24 -12.77
N CYS A 150 3.26 -10.53 -13.68
CA CYS A 150 3.04 -10.59 -15.12
C CYS A 150 4.38 -10.27 -15.80
N PRO A 151 4.87 -11.12 -16.71
CA PRO A 151 6.14 -10.87 -17.38
C PRO A 151 6.16 -9.54 -18.14
N LEU A 152 7.33 -8.90 -18.19
CA LEU A 152 7.54 -7.63 -18.88
C LEU A 152 7.05 -7.69 -20.33
N ALA A 153 7.38 -8.75 -21.06
CA ALA A 153 6.96 -8.94 -22.45
C ALA A 153 5.42 -8.91 -22.60
N THR A 154 4.70 -9.48 -21.64
CA THR A 154 3.24 -9.57 -21.67
C THR A 154 2.59 -8.23 -21.33
N VAL A 155 3.10 -7.50 -20.34
CA VAL A 155 2.60 -6.14 -20.04
C VAL A 155 2.97 -5.12 -21.12
N GLU A 156 4.12 -5.29 -21.79
CA GLU A 156 4.52 -4.51 -22.96
C GLU A 156 3.64 -4.79 -24.17
N ALA A 157 3.27 -6.05 -24.42
CA ALA A 157 2.34 -6.39 -25.50
C ALA A 157 0.93 -5.83 -25.25
N ARG A 158 0.49 -5.77 -23.98
CA ARG A 158 -0.80 -5.20 -23.60
C ARG A 158 -0.85 -3.68 -23.74
N ASP A 159 0.24 -2.99 -23.37
CA ASP A 159 0.43 -1.53 -23.33
C ASP A 159 -0.85 -0.67 -23.26
N THR A 160 -1.72 -0.96 -22.28
CA THR A 160 -3.10 -0.43 -22.25
C THR A 160 -3.18 1.09 -22.16
N LYS A 161 -2.10 1.73 -21.70
CA LYS A 161 -1.97 3.19 -21.55
C LYS A 161 -0.98 3.81 -22.55
N GLY A 162 -0.38 3.02 -23.45
CA GLY A 162 0.65 3.50 -24.39
C GLY A 162 1.96 3.94 -23.72
N LEU A 163 2.19 3.55 -22.46
CA LEU A 163 3.31 4.01 -21.64
C LEU A 163 4.59 3.24 -21.96
N TYR A 164 4.49 1.94 -22.27
CA TYR A 164 5.66 1.15 -22.63
C TYR A 164 6.24 1.62 -23.96
N LYS A 165 5.39 1.89 -24.96
CA LYS A 165 5.83 2.47 -26.23
C LYS A 165 6.57 3.79 -26.02
N LYS A 166 6.00 4.71 -25.22
CA LYS A 166 6.63 6.00 -24.90
C LYS A 166 7.96 5.83 -24.16
N ALA A 167 8.06 4.90 -23.21
CA ALA A 167 9.31 4.61 -22.52
C ALA A 167 10.39 4.06 -23.46
N ARG A 168 10.01 3.17 -24.39
CA ARG A 168 10.94 2.56 -25.37
C ARG A 168 11.51 3.57 -26.37
N ILE A 169 10.76 4.61 -26.73
CA ILE A 169 11.23 5.69 -27.61
C ILE A 169 11.91 6.85 -26.86
N GLY A 170 12.00 6.78 -25.52
CA GLY A 170 12.70 7.77 -24.70
C GLY A 170 11.83 8.92 -24.16
N ASP A 171 10.54 8.96 -24.48
CA ASP A 171 9.62 10.01 -24.03
C ASP A 171 9.27 9.92 -22.54
N LEU A 172 9.52 8.76 -21.90
CA LEU A 172 9.32 8.55 -20.47
C LEU A 172 10.61 8.04 -19.81
N ALA A 173 11.25 8.93 -19.07
CA ALA A 173 12.38 8.58 -18.21
C ALA A 173 11.92 7.80 -16.95
N ASN A 174 12.82 6.99 -16.41
CA ASN A 174 12.64 6.23 -15.16
C ASN A 174 11.41 5.29 -15.14
N PHE A 175 10.91 4.86 -16.29
CA PHE A 175 9.83 3.91 -16.41
C PHE A 175 10.25 2.49 -15.97
N THR A 176 9.58 2.02 -14.92
CA THR A 176 9.85 0.73 -14.27
C THR A 176 9.71 -0.44 -15.24
N GLY A 177 10.71 -1.31 -15.29
CA GLY A 177 10.79 -2.46 -16.19
C GLY A 177 11.45 -2.16 -17.54
N VAL A 178 11.59 -0.88 -17.93
CA VAL A 178 12.22 -0.49 -19.21
C VAL A 178 13.57 0.18 -18.99
N ASN A 179 13.58 1.33 -18.30
CA ASN A 179 14.79 2.12 -18.02
C ASN A 179 14.94 2.44 -16.51
N ALA A 180 14.16 1.77 -15.66
CA ALA A 180 14.32 1.71 -14.21
C ALA A 180 14.00 0.29 -13.70
N PRO A 181 14.60 -0.17 -12.59
CA PRO A 181 14.44 -1.55 -12.11
C PRO A 181 13.06 -1.83 -11.51
N TYR A 182 12.69 -3.11 -11.49
CA TYR A 182 11.63 -3.68 -10.66
C TYR A 182 12.21 -4.88 -9.90
N GLU A 183 12.28 -4.80 -8.59
CA GLU A 183 12.75 -5.87 -7.72
C GLU A 183 11.55 -6.72 -7.31
N ALA A 184 11.35 -7.85 -7.97
CA ALA A 184 10.25 -8.76 -7.66
C ALA A 184 10.31 -9.22 -6.19
N PRO A 185 9.17 -9.26 -5.46
CA PRO A 185 9.13 -9.81 -4.11
C PRO A 185 9.60 -11.27 -4.09
N THR A 186 10.54 -11.59 -3.20
CA THR A 186 11.05 -12.96 -3.03
C THR A 186 10.19 -13.78 -2.07
N THR A 187 9.56 -13.13 -1.09
CA THR A 187 8.68 -13.76 -0.10
C THR A 187 7.41 -12.93 0.10
N PRO A 188 6.58 -12.71 -0.94
CA PRO A 188 5.30 -12.02 -0.78
C PRO A 188 4.35 -12.87 0.08
N ASP A 189 3.40 -12.24 0.76
CA ASP A 189 2.36 -12.95 1.50
C ASP A 189 1.43 -13.73 0.56
N LEU A 190 1.23 -13.21 -0.66
CA LEU A 190 0.53 -13.92 -1.74
C LEU A 190 1.15 -13.59 -3.10
N HIS A 191 1.37 -14.61 -3.92
CA HIS A 191 1.89 -14.48 -5.30
C HIS A 191 0.82 -14.87 -6.31
N LEU A 192 0.47 -13.93 -7.20
CA LEU A 192 -0.64 -14.06 -8.14
C LEU A 192 -0.14 -13.89 -9.57
N LYS A 193 -0.32 -14.92 -10.41
CA LYS A 193 0.12 -14.91 -11.83
C LYS A 193 -1.01 -14.48 -12.76
N THR A 194 -0.90 -13.28 -13.32
CA THR A 194 -1.97 -12.63 -14.13
C THR A 194 -1.79 -12.78 -15.65
N GLU A 195 -0.71 -13.42 -16.08
CA GLU A 195 -0.56 -13.90 -17.46
C GLU A 195 -1.33 -15.21 -17.66
N VAL A 196 -1.31 -16.09 -16.66
CA VAL A 196 -1.83 -17.46 -16.77
C VAL A 196 -3.32 -17.53 -16.44
N TYR A 197 -3.76 -16.74 -15.46
CA TYR A 197 -5.11 -16.86 -14.90
C TYR A 197 -5.94 -15.60 -15.14
N SER A 198 -7.26 -15.79 -15.24
CA SER A 198 -8.20 -14.68 -15.39
C SER A 198 -8.26 -13.81 -14.13
N PRO A 199 -8.63 -12.52 -14.27
CA PRO A 199 -8.83 -11.63 -13.12
C PRO A 199 -9.81 -12.20 -12.07
N ASP A 200 -10.91 -12.84 -12.51
CA ASP A 200 -11.87 -13.47 -11.60
C ASP A 200 -11.24 -14.60 -10.79
N TYR A 201 -10.47 -15.49 -11.44
CA TYR A 201 -9.81 -16.59 -10.75
C TYR A 201 -8.76 -16.10 -9.75
N VAL A 202 -7.92 -15.14 -10.16
CA VAL A 202 -6.88 -14.55 -9.31
C VAL A 202 -7.50 -13.80 -8.12
N SER A 203 -8.63 -13.12 -8.32
CA SER A 203 -9.35 -12.48 -7.21
C SER A 203 -9.96 -13.49 -6.24
N GLU A 204 -10.45 -14.65 -6.69
CA GLU A 204 -10.87 -15.74 -5.79
C GLU A 204 -9.71 -16.31 -4.98
N GLN A 205 -8.51 -16.46 -5.56
CA GLN A 205 -7.32 -16.87 -4.81
C GLN A 205 -7.02 -15.91 -3.66
N LEU A 206 -7.09 -14.59 -3.91
CA LEU A 206 -6.92 -13.60 -2.86
C LEU A 206 -8.04 -13.66 -1.82
N MET A 207 -9.31 -13.82 -2.22
CA MET A 207 -10.41 -14.01 -1.26
C MET A 207 -10.21 -15.26 -0.39
N GLN A 208 -9.73 -16.36 -0.96
CA GLN A 208 -9.43 -17.58 -0.21
C GLN A 208 -8.25 -17.40 0.74
N PHE A 209 -7.20 -16.69 0.31
CA PHE A 209 -6.09 -16.30 1.18
C PHE A 209 -6.59 -15.50 2.39
N LEU A 210 -7.41 -14.47 2.18
CA LEU A 210 -7.95 -13.65 3.27
C LEU A 210 -8.78 -14.48 4.26
N LYS A 211 -9.61 -15.41 3.78
CA LYS A 211 -10.34 -16.37 4.65
C LYS A 211 -9.37 -17.24 5.46
N GLY A 212 -8.31 -17.74 4.82
CA GLY A 212 -7.28 -18.55 5.47
C GLY A 212 -6.53 -17.82 6.58
N THR A 213 -6.37 -16.49 6.46
CA THR A 213 -5.80 -15.64 7.53
C THR A 213 -6.79 -15.33 8.66
N GLY A 214 -8.07 -15.63 8.49
CA GLY A 214 -9.13 -15.28 9.43
C GLY A 214 -9.40 -13.77 9.55
N LEU A 215 -9.02 -12.99 8.52
CA LEU A 215 -9.36 -11.57 8.40
C LEU A 215 -10.81 -11.37 7.97
N ILE A 216 -11.30 -12.28 7.12
CA ILE A 216 -12.69 -12.34 6.63
C ILE A 216 -13.30 -13.72 6.81
#